data_AF-A0A7V5PP30-F1
#
_entry.id   AF-A0A7V5PP30-F1
#
_cell.length_a   1.000
_cell.length_b   1.000
_cell.length_c   1.000
_cell.angle_alpha   90.00
_cell.angle_beta   90.00
_cell.angle_gamma   90.00
#
_symmetry.space_group_name_H-M   'P 1'
#
loop_
_entity.id
_entity.type
_entity.pdbx_description
1 polymer ?
#
loop_
_entity_poly.entity_id
_entity_poly.type
_entity_poly.pdbx_seq_one_letter_code
_entity_poly.pdbx_strand_id
1 'polypeptide(L)'
;MMVKNNIGIFYLSLLLVSLFWANHPAQAQKLEQSIQSLENDFKSFKYDQVLTKGRFLLGDPYASHQDSLRIFQLMLSSAYALNDTTQARQIIEEILHTDQSFKLDPKNTSPKIIEFFEVVKQQYMQKPSQESKPIVRTIVQPVKTSYLFASLIFPGAGHLLAGEKKKGYLYSTATGVALAAIAYAWHQTAQREKVYLSARPGANFQSLYDQYNSAYRIRNILLIGYGLWNLFNLYDLNRTQSVQLNVTADSEKSLVGMRIFW
;
A
#
# COMPACT_ATOMS: atom_id res chain seq x y z
N MET A 1 -7.61 45.16 10.91
CA MET A 1 -8.06 44.44 9.69
C MET A 1 -7.19 43.20 9.49
N MET A 2 -7.41 42.11 10.25
CA MET A 2 -6.52 40.92 10.28
C MET A 2 -7.30 39.58 10.36
N VAL A 3 -8.58 39.55 9.99
CA VAL A 3 -9.43 38.34 10.05
C VAL A 3 -9.34 37.47 8.78
N LYS A 4 -8.64 37.92 7.72
CA LYS A 4 -8.62 37.22 6.42
C LYS A 4 -7.75 35.94 6.34
N ASN A 5 -6.90 35.63 7.33
CA ASN A 5 -5.93 34.53 7.20
C ASN A 5 -6.41 33.13 7.62
N ASN A 6 -7.57 32.98 8.29
CA ASN A 6 -8.04 31.65 8.70
C ASN A 6 -8.69 30.85 7.56
N ILE A 7 -9.16 31.53 6.51
CA ILE A 7 -9.78 30.90 5.34
C ILE A 7 -8.74 30.08 4.54
N GLY A 8 -7.48 30.52 4.50
CA GLY A 8 -6.42 29.83 3.77
C GLY A 8 -6.09 28.44 4.32
N ILE A 9 -6.17 28.24 5.65
CA ILE A 9 -5.85 26.96 6.29
C ILE A 9 -6.90 25.89 5.97
N PHE A 10 -8.18 26.29 5.88
CA PHE A 10 -9.28 25.39 5.53
C PHE A 10 -9.22 24.94 4.07
N TYR A 11 -8.86 25.84 3.14
CA TYR A 11 -8.67 25.45 1.74
C TYR A 11 -7.42 24.57 1.55
N LEU A 12 -6.36 24.79 2.33
CA LEU A 12 -5.15 23.96 2.27
C LEU A 12 -5.42 22.52 2.74
N SER A 13 -6.20 22.32 3.82
CA SER A 13 -6.57 20.98 4.26
C SER A 13 -7.50 20.29 3.26
N LEU A 14 -8.44 21.02 2.66
CA LEU A 14 -9.36 20.46 1.65
C LEU A 14 -8.62 20.07 0.35
N LEU A 15 -7.60 20.84 -0.04
CA LEU A 15 -6.74 20.55 -1.19
C LEU A 15 -5.82 19.34 -0.94
N LEU A 16 -5.28 19.21 0.29
CA LEU A 16 -4.49 18.03 0.67
C LEU A 16 -5.34 16.75 0.69
N VAL A 17 -6.60 16.84 1.13
CA VAL A 17 -7.53 15.70 1.05
C VAL A 17 -7.82 15.34 -0.40
N SER A 18 -8.11 16.31 -1.29
CA SER A 18 -8.43 16.00 -2.69
C SER A 18 -7.26 15.37 -3.47
N LEU A 19 -6.01 15.73 -3.13
CA LEU A 19 -4.82 15.11 -3.74
C LEU A 19 -4.64 13.63 -3.36
N PHE A 20 -5.17 13.19 -2.23
CA PHE A 20 -5.10 11.79 -1.81
C PHE A 20 -6.08 10.89 -2.61
N TRP A 21 -7.22 11.42 -3.04
CA TRP A 21 -8.23 10.63 -3.76
C TRP A 21 -7.93 10.46 -5.25
N ALA A 22 -7.20 11.39 -5.86
CA ALA A 22 -6.93 11.36 -7.31
C ALA A 22 -6.00 10.21 -7.75
N ASN A 23 -5.32 9.53 -6.83
CA ASN A 23 -4.23 8.60 -7.17
C ASN A 23 -4.60 7.11 -7.20
N HIS A 24 -5.81 6.70 -6.80
CA HIS A 24 -6.16 5.28 -6.75
C HIS A 24 -6.41 4.59 -8.11
N PRO A 25 -7.15 5.14 -9.09
CA PRO A 25 -7.32 4.48 -10.39
C PRO A 25 -6.02 4.41 -11.21
N ALA A 26 -5.00 5.20 -10.86
CA ALA A 26 -3.73 5.26 -11.58
C ALA A 26 -2.90 3.97 -11.46
N GLN A 27 -3.12 3.15 -10.41
CA GLN A 27 -2.28 1.98 -10.16
C GLN A 27 -2.58 0.82 -11.12
N ALA A 28 -3.86 0.51 -11.37
CA ALA A 28 -4.24 -0.51 -12.35
C ALA A 28 -3.82 -0.11 -13.78
N GLN A 29 -3.96 1.18 -14.11
CA GLN A 29 -3.53 1.71 -15.41
C GLN A 29 -2.01 1.61 -15.59
N LYS A 30 -1.23 1.78 -14.52
CA LYS A 30 0.23 1.64 -14.53
C LYS A 30 0.66 0.19 -14.79
N LEU A 31 -0.05 -0.80 -14.25
CA LEU A 31 0.26 -2.20 -14.50
C LEU A 31 0.04 -2.56 -15.97
N GLU A 32 -1.11 -2.21 -16.55
CA GLU A 32 -1.38 -2.51 -17.97
C GLU A 32 -0.37 -1.83 -18.89
N GLN A 33 0.02 -0.58 -18.60
CA GLN A 33 1.10 0.10 -19.33
C GLN A 33 2.44 -0.65 -19.22
N SER A 34 2.73 -1.25 -18.07
CA SER A 34 3.96 -2.02 -17.85
C SER A 34 3.93 -3.35 -18.60
N ILE A 35 2.78 -4.04 -18.65
CA ILE A 35 2.56 -5.23 -19.47
C ILE A 35 2.67 -4.87 -20.96
N GLN A 36 2.11 -3.74 -21.39
CA GLN A 36 2.26 -3.27 -22.77
C GLN A 36 3.72 -2.98 -23.13
N SER A 37 4.50 -2.40 -22.20
CA SER A 37 5.95 -2.26 -22.37
C SER A 37 6.64 -3.61 -22.49
N LEU A 38 6.22 -4.61 -21.70
CA LEU A 38 6.77 -5.97 -21.75
C LEU A 38 6.54 -6.61 -23.11
N GLU A 39 5.34 -6.46 -23.67
CA GLU A 39 5.00 -6.92 -25.01
C GLU A 39 5.81 -6.21 -26.10
N ASN A 40 6.04 -4.90 -25.95
CA ASN A 40 6.85 -4.15 -26.89
C ASN A 40 8.31 -4.62 -26.89
N ASP A 41 8.86 -4.95 -25.72
CA ASP A 41 10.19 -5.53 -25.61
C ASP A 41 10.24 -6.92 -26.26
N PHE A 42 9.22 -7.74 -26.06
CA PHE A 42 9.09 -9.05 -26.72
C PHE A 42 9.06 -8.92 -28.26
N LYS A 43 8.21 -8.02 -28.78
CA LYS A 43 8.11 -7.72 -30.22
C LYS A 43 9.41 -7.13 -30.80
N SER A 44 10.22 -6.49 -29.96
CA SER A 44 11.52 -5.93 -30.32
C SER A 44 12.68 -6.92 -30.12
N PHE A 45 12.39 -8.21 -29.88
CA PHE A 45 13.38 -9.28 -29.65
C PHE A 45 14.28 -9.04 -28.43
N LYS A 46 13.85 -8.22 -27.46
CA LYS A 46 14.60 -7.92 -26.22
C LYS A 46 14.27 -8.94 -25.13
N TYR A 47 14.52 -10.22 -25.40
CA TYR A 47 14.06 -11.33 -24.57
C TYR A 47 14.59 -11.29 -23.12
N ASP A 48 15.84 -10.92 -22.90
CA ASP A 48 16.39 -10.77 -21.53
C ASP A 48 15.65 -9.71 -20.71
N GLN A 49 15.20 -8.63 -21.36
CA GLN A 49 14.42 -7.58 -20.70
C GLN A 49 13.02 -8.07 -20.35
N VAL A 50 12.41 -8.89 -21.19
CA VAL A 50 11.11 -9.53 -20.91
C VAL A 50 11.21 -10.41 -19.67
N LEU A 51 12.27 -11.22 -19.57
CA LEU A 51 12.48 -12.09 -18.41
C LEU A 51 12.70 -11.28 -17.12
N THR A 52 13.50 -10.23 -17.18
CA THR A 52 13.82 -9.37 -16.02
C THR A 52 12.60 -8.57 -15.56
N LYS A 53 11.93 -7.87 -16.48
CA LYS A 53 10.73 -7.07 -16.17
C LYS A 53 9.56 -7.95 -15.78
N GLY A 54 9.38 -9.11 -16.43
CA GLY A 54 8.31 -10.05 -16.12
C GLY A 54 8.38 -10.57 -14.68
N ARG A 55 9.58 -10.94 -14.19
CA ARG A 55 9.78 -11.33 -12.77
C ARG A 55 9.40 -10.21 -11.81
N PHE A 56 9.74 -8.97 -12.15
CA PHE A 56 9.37 -7.81 -11.33
C PHE A 56 7.84 -7.61 -11.30
N LEU A 57 7.18 -7.69 -12.46
CA LEU A 57 5.72 -7.51 -12.58
C LEU A 57 4.92 -8.62 -11.90
N LEU A 58 5.42 -9.85 -11.88
CA LEU A 58 4.81 -10.96 -11.13
C LEU A 58 4.83 -10.75 -9.61
N GLY A 59 5.68 -9.85 -9.11
CA GLY A 59 5.68 -9.41 -7.70
C GLY A 59 4.72 -8.26 -7.40
N ASP A 60 4.04 -7.70 -8.41
CA ASP A 60 3.13 -6.58 -8.23
C ASP A 60 1.81 -7.06 -7.57
N PRO A 61 1.40 -6.47 -6.42
CA PRO A 61 0.19 -6.89 -5.71
C PRO A 61 -1.11 -6.64 -6.49
N TYR A 62 -1.07 -5.82 -7.55
CA TYR A 62 -2.22 -5.53 -8.40
C TYR A 62 -2.33 -6.46 -9.62
N ALA A 63 -1.38 -7.37 -9.83
CA ALA A 63 -1.44 -8.33 -10.93
C ALA A 63 -2.60 -9.30 -10.75
N SER A 64 -3.56 -9.27 -11.67
CA SER A 64 -4.63 -10.26 -11.68
C SER A 64 -4.07 -11.64 -12.08
N HIS A 65 -4.88 -12.67 -11.86
CA HIS A 65 -4.55 -14.02 -12.32
C HIS A 65 -4.31 -14.07 -13.84
N GLN A 66 -5.14 -13.36 -14.62
CA GLN A 66 -5.01 -13.28 -16.08
C GLN A 66 -3.74 -12.53 -16.50
N ASP A 67 -3.41 -11.43 -15.80
CA ASP A 67 -2.18 -10.66 -16.06
C ASP A 67 -0.94 -11.51 -15.81
N SER A 68 -0.95 -12.27 -14.71
CA SER A 68 0.15 -13.16 -14.35
C SER A 68 0.38 -14.22 -15.43
N LEU A 69 -0.68 -14.86 -15.93
CA LEU A 69 -0.59 -15.83 -17.03
C LEU A 69 -0.08 -15.19 -18.33
N ARG A 70 -0.52 -13.98 -18.67
CA ARG A 70 -0.03 -13.22 -19.84
C ARG A 70 1.47 -12.92 -19.70
N ILE A 71 1.92 -12.47 -18.52
CA ILE A 71 3.34 -12.22 -18.24
C ILE A 71 4.16 -13.51 -18.36
N PHE A 72 3.69 -14.61 -17.76
CA PHE A 72 4.36 -15.91 -17.87
C PHE A 72 4.46 -16.42 -19.30
N GLN A 73 3.42 -16.26 -20.14
CA GLN A 73 3.47 -16.64 -21.56
C GLN A 73 4.56 -15.88 -22.34
N LEU A 74 4.68 -14.58 -22.10
CA LEU A 74 5.74 -13.74 -22.71
C LEU A 74 7.13 -14.16 -22.24
N MET A 75 7.28 -14.42 -20.94
CA MET A 75 8.53 -14.91 -20.36
C MET A 75 8.90 -16.29 -20.90
N LEU A 76 7.96 -17.23 -20.98
CA LEU A 76 8.17 -18.57 -21.53
C LEU A 76 8.67 -18.49 -22.97
N SER A 77 7.98 -17.71 -23.80
CA SER A 77 8.35 -17.52 -25.21
C SER A 77 9.74 -16.90 -25.35
N SER A 78 10.09 -15.97 -24.46
CA SER A 78 11.41 -15.32 -24.43
C SER A 78 12.53 -16.27 -24.01
N ALA A 79 12.33 -17.04 -22.93
CA ALA A 79 13.31 -18.03 -22.47
C ALA A 79 13.57 -19.10 -23.54
N TYR A 80 12.50 -19.56 -24.19
CA TYR A 80 12.62 -20.53 -25.28
C TYR A 80 13.36 -19.96 -26.50
N ALA A 81 13.09 -18.70 -26.88
CA ALA A 81 13.80 -18.02 -27.97
C ALA A 81 15.31 -17.85 -27.69
N LEU A 82 15.70 -17.74 -26.42
CA LEU A 82 17.08 -17.72 -25.97
C LEU A 82 17.72 -19.12 -25.85
N ASN A 83 16.99 -20.18 -26.20
CA ASN A 83 17.38 -21.58 -25.97
C ASN A 83 17.63 -21.95 -24.50
N ASP A 84 17.13 -21.16 -23.55
CA ASP A 84 17.18 -21.49 -22.12
C ASP A 84 15.99 -22.39 -21.74
N THR A 85 16.10 -23.67 -22.09
CA THR A 85 15.07 -24.67 -21.80
C THR A 85 14.92 -24.93 -20.29
N THR A 86 15.94 -24.61 -19.49
CA THR A 86 15.88 -24.76 -18.03
C THR A 86 14.97 -23.69 -17.42
N GLN A 87 15.18 -22.44 -17.79
CA GLN A 87 14.34 -21.34 -17.35
C GLN A 87 12.91 -21.46 -17.91
N ALA A 88 12.77 -21.87 -19.18
CA ALA A 88 11.46 -22.12 -19.78
C ALA A 88 10.68 -23.20 -19.00
N ARG A 89 11.34 -24.29 -18.61
CA ARG A 89 10.74 -25.33 -17.76
C ARG A 89 10.26 -24.77 -16.42
N GLN A 90 11.08 -23.99 -15.73
CA GLN A 90 10.69 -23.37 -14.46
C GLN A 90 9.44 -22.48 -14.61
N ILE A 91 9.39 -21.67 -15.67
CA ILE A 91 8.23 -20.82 -15.96
C ILE A 91 6.98 -21.67 -16.21
N ILE A 92 7.09 -22.81 -16.91
CA ILE A 92 5.97 -23.73 -17.13
C ILE A 92 5.48 -24.33 -15.81
N GLU A 93 6.39 -24.75 -14.93
CA GLU A 93 6.02 -25.26 -13.62
C GLU A 93 5.28 -24.20 -12.78
N GLU A 94 5.70 -22.93 -12.84
CA GLU A 94 4.98 -21.81 -12.19
C GLU A 94 3.60 -21.54 -12.80
N ILE A 95 3.47 -21.63 -14.14
CA ILE A 95 2.17 -21.56 -14.83
C ILE A 95 1.25 -22.68 -14.32
N LEU A 96 1.73 -23.92 -14.30
CA LEU A 96 0.95 -25.10 -13.87
C LEU A 96 0.63 -25.09 -12.38
N HIS A 97 1.50 -24.50 -11.57
CA HIS A 97 1.24 -24.26 -10.16
C HIS A 97 0.13 -23.22 -9.96
N THR A 98 0.07 -22.21 -10.83
CA THR A 98 -0.93 -21.15 -10.82
C THR A 98 -2.28 -21.62 -11.38
N ASP A 99 -2.27 -22.35 -12.49
CA ASP A 99 -3.44 -22.97 -13.14
C ASP A 99 -3.03 -24.29 -13.80
N GLN A 100 -3.38 -25.41 -13.16
CA GLN A 100 -3.09 -26.76 -13.65
C GLN A 100 -3.81 -27.09 -14.97
N SER A 101 -4.95 -26.44 -15.21
CA SER A 101 -5.78 -26.66 -16.39
C SER A 101 -5.32 -25.85 -17.61
N PHE A 102 -4.38 -24.93 -17.41
CA PHE A 102 -3.88 -24.03 -18.43
C PHE A 102 -3.41 -24.75 -19.70
N LYS A 103 -3.69 -24.12 -20.85
CA LYS A 103 -3.29 -24.56 -22.18
C LYS A 103 -2.77 -23.37 -22.97
N LEU A 104 -1.69 -23.58 -23.71
CA LEU A 104 -1.18 -22.57 -24.63
C LEU A 104 -2.08 -22.44 -25.85
N ASP A 105 -2.30 -21.20 -26.30
CA ASP A 105 -3.09 -20.91 -27.50
C ASP A 105 -2.23 -21.15 -28.77
N PRO A 106 -2.59 -22.10 -29.65
CA PRO A 106 -1.87 -22.37 -30.88
C PRO A 106 -1.81 -21.20 -31.86
N LYS A 107 -2.75 -20.25 -31.77
CA LYS A 107 -2.77 -19.07 -32.63
C LYS A 107 -1.62 -18.12 -32.34
N ASN A 108 -1.18 -18.07 -31.07
CA ASN A 108 -0.22 -17.09 -30.58
C ASN A 108 1.11 -17.72 -30.14
N THR A 109 1.24 -19.06 -30.23
CA THR A 109 2.39 -19.80 -29.70
C THR A 109 2.96 -20.73 -30.76
N SER A 110 4.30 -20.79 -30.87
CA SER A 110 4.97 -21.70 -31.79
C SER A 110 4.67 -23.17 -31.44
N PRO A 111 4.42 -24.07 -32.42
CA PRO A 111 4.19 -25.49 -32.18
C PRO A 111 5.25 -26.17 -31.32
N LYS A 112 6.52 -25.76 -31.45
CA LYS A 112 7.63 -26.31 -30.65
C LYS A 112 7.53 -25.95 -29.17
N ILE A 113 7.06 -24.75 -28.84
CA ILE A 113 6.84 -24.33 -27.45
C ILE A 113 5.66 -25.10 -26.86
N ILE A 114 4.60 -25.33 -27.65
CA ILE A 114 3.45 -26.13 -27.23
C ILE A 114 3.86 -27.57 -26.94
N GLU A 115 4.61 -28.20 -27.84
CA GLU A 115 5.15 -29.55 -27.64
C GLU A 115 6.00 -29.60 -26.36
N PHE A 116 6.90 -28.64 -26.17
CA PHE A 116 7.73 -28.55 -24.96
C PHE A 116 6.89 -28.37 -23.68
N PHE A 117 5.86 -27.52 -23.73
CA PHE A 117 4.93 -27.30 -22.62
C PHE A 117 4.20 -28.58 -22.23
N GLU A 118 3.66 -29.31 -23.21
CA GLU A 118 2.94 -30.56 -22.95
C GLU A 118 3.86 -31.64 -22.36
N VAL A 119 5.12 -31.74 -22.82
CA VAL A 119 6.11 -32.64 -22.23
C VAL A 119 6.37 -32.28 -20.75
N VAL A 120 6.59 -31.01 -20.45
CA VAL A 120 6.82 -30.56 -19.06
C VAL A 120 5.57 -30.75 -18.21
N LYS A 121 4.37 -30.50 -18.76
CA LYS A 121 3.10 -30.73 -18.08
C LYS A 121 2.89 -32.19 -17.71
N GLN A 122 3.16 -33.12 -18.64
CA GLN A 122 3.09 -34.55 -18.36
C GLN A 122 4.05 -34.95 -17.24
N GLN A 123 5.30 -34.45 -17.27
CA GLN A 123 6.28 -34.69 -16.21
C GLN A 123 5.84 -34.11 -14.86
N TYR A 124 5.25 -32.91 -14.87
CA TYR A 124 4.75 -32.24 -13.67
C TYR A 124 3.61 -33.04 -13.02
N MET A 125 2.67 -33.58 -13.80
CA MET A 125 1.55 -34.39 -13.30
C MET A 125 1.98 -35.78 -12.78
N GLN A 126 3.11 -36.31 -13.25
CA GLN A 126 3.67 -37.57 -12.79
C GLN A 126 4.49 -37.44 -11.51
N LYS A 127 4.93 -36.22 -11.14
CA LYS A 127 5.58 -36.00 -9.85
C LYS A 127 4.54 -36.30 -8.76
N PRO A 128 4.77 -37.28 -7.87
CA PRO A 128 3.87 -37.49 -6.74
C PRO A 128 3.75 -36.16 -6.03
N SER A 129 2.52 -35.73 -5.72
CA SER A 129 2.23 -34.45 -5.06
C SER A 129 3.16 -34.31 -3.86
N GLN A 130 4.31 -33.65 -4.07
CA GLN A 130 5.22 -33.36 -2.99
C GLN A 130 4.38 -32.50 -2.08
N GLU A 131 4.11 -32.99 -0.87
CA GLU A 131 3.48 -32.22 0.19
C GLU A 131 4.08 -30.83 0.12
N SER A 132 3.27 -29.90 -0.37
CA SER A 132 3.71 -28.56 -0.68
C SER A 132 4.15 -28.01 0.66
N LYS A 133 5.47 -27.94 0.88
CA LYS A 133 6.01 -27.19 2.01
C LYS A 133 5.26 -25.87 1.97
N PRO A 134 4.52 -25.49 3.03
CA PRO A 134 3.63 -24.35 2.98
C PRO A 134 4.46 -23.18 2.48
N ILE A 135 4.20 -22.78 1.23
CA ILE A 135 4.89 -21.64 0.65
C ILE A 135 4.30 -20.49 1.42
N VAL A 136 5.06 -19.99 2.39
CA VAL A 136 4.67 -18.82 3.17
C VAL A 136 4.76 -17.62 2.21
N ARG A 137 3.73 -17.45 1.39
CA ARG A 137 3.55 -16.25 0.57
C ARG A 137 3.17 -15.15 1.54
N THR A 138 4.08 -14.20 1.73
CA THR A 138 3.74 -12.96 2.43
C THR A 138 2.83 -12.18 1.49
N ILE A 139 1.52 -12.41 1.60
CA ILE A 139 0.53 -11.62 0.87
C ILE A 139 0.50 -10.26 1.56
N VAL A 140 1.15 -9.27 0.94
CA VAL A 140 1.06 -7.88 1.35
C VAL A 140 -0.36 -7.42 1.03
N GLN A 141 -1.26 -7.45 2.01
CA GLN A 141 -2.58 -6.88 1.83
C GLN A 141 -2.47 -5.36 1.92
N PRO A 142 -3.01 -4.61 0.94
CA PRO A 142 -3.03 -3.15 1.02
C PRO A 142 -3.85 -2.70 2.22
N VAL A 143 -3.46 -1.58 2.83
CA VAL A 143 -4.20 -0.99 3.95
C VAL A 143 -5.62 -0.68 3.50
N LYS A 144 -6.62 -1.14 4.28
CA LYS A 144 -8.00 -0.78 4.00
C LYS A 144 -8.15 0.74 4.08
N THR A 145 -8.72 1.34 3.04
CA THR A 145 -8.97 2.78 2.96
C THR A 145 -9.70 3.31 4.19
N SER A 146 -10.64 2.53 4.76
CA SER A 146 -11.34 2.90 5.99
C SER A 146 -10.40 3.14 7.19
N TYR A 147 -9.29 2.42 7.29
CA TYR A 147 -8.31 2.58 8.37
C TYR A 147 -7.50 3.87 8.20
N LEU A 148 -7.16 4.21 6.94
CA LEU A 148 -6.50 5.47 6.62
C LEU A 148 -7.43 6.65 6.94
N PHE A 149 -8.72 6.58 6.57
CA PHE A 149 -9.70 7.63 6.90
C PHE A 149 -9.87 7.81 8.40
N ALA A 150 -10.00 6.72 9.15
CA ALA A 150 -10.12 6.80 10.60
C ALA A 150 -8.90 7.51 11.22
N SER A 151 -7.69 7.19 10.77
CA SER A 151 -6.46 7.83 11.27
C SER A 151 -6.30 9.28 10.84
N LEU A 152 -6.83 9.67 9.68
CA LEU A 152 -6.82 11.05 9.22
C LEU A 152 -7.73 11.95 10.08
N ILE A 153 -8.89 11.43 10.50
CA ILE A 153 -9.81 12.15 11.39
C ILE A 153 -9.24 12.19 12.81
N PHE A 154 -8.72 11.05 13.28
CA PHE A 154 -8.22 10.89 14.64
C PHE A 154 -7.01 9.95 14.67
N PRO A 155 -5.76 10.47 14.70
CA PRO A 155 -4.58 9.63 14.69
C PRO A 155 -4.57 8.62 15.84
N GLY A 156 -4.41 7.34 15.46
CA GLY A 156 -4.55 6.19 16.36
C GLY A 156 -5.82 5.36 16.13
N ALA A 157 -6.90 5.93 15.58
CA ALA A 157 -8.13 5.19 15.32
C ALA A 157 -7.95 4.09 14.26
N GLY A 158 -7.20 4.35 13.18
CA GLY A 158 -6.93 3.31 12.18
C GLY A 158 -6.06 2.17 12.71
N HIS A 159 -5.10 2.44 13.60
CA HIS A 159 -4.36 1.38 14.29
C HIS A 159 -5.26 0.50 15.17
N LEU A 160 -6.25 1.11 15.85
CA LEU A 160 -7.24 0.33 16.61
C LEU A 160 -8.08 -0.56 15.67
N LEU A 161 -8.54 -0.02 14.54
CA LEU A 161 -9.29 -0.79 13.53
C LEU A 161 -8.45 -1.87 12.83
N ALA A 162 -7.14 -1.64 12.71
CA ALA A 162 -6.16 -2.61 12.22
C ALA A 162 -5.81 -3.70 13.24
N GLY A 163 -6.33 -3.64 14.47
CA GLY A 163 -6.04 -4.60 15.54
C GLY A 163 -4.79 -4.27 16.37
N GLU A 164 -4.06 -3.20 16.05
CA GLU A 164 -2.85 -2.76 16.75
C GLU A 164 -3.15 -1.97 18.02
N LYS A 165 -3.81 -2.63 19.00
CA LYS A 165 -4.36 -1.97 20.20
C LYS A 165 -3.35 -1.10 20.96
N LYS A 166 -2.13 -1.60 21.20
CA LYS A 166 -1.10 -0.86 21.97
C LYS A 166 -0.73 0.46 21.29
N LYS A 167 -0.43 0.42 19.98
CA LYS A 167 -0.13 1.62 19.19
C LYS A 167 -1.35 2.53 19.08
N GLY A 168 -2.52 1.96 18.81
CA GLY A 168 -3.76 2.71 18.69
C GLY A 168 -4.08 3.54 19.94
N TYR A 169 -3.94 2.97 21.14
CA TYR A 169 -4.13 3.72 22.39
C TYR A 169 -3.05 4.78 22.61
N LEU A 170 -1.77 4.44 22.39
CA LEU A 170 -0.67 5.39 22.51
C LEU A 170 -0.88 6.61 21.60
N TYR A 171 -1.22 6.37 20.34
CA TYR A 171 -1.43 7.44 19.38
C TYR A 171 -2.70 8.24 19.67
N SER A 172 -3.80 7.58 20.04
CA SER A 172 -5.05 8.24 20.40
C SER A 172 -4.90 9.16 21.62
N THR A 173 -4.16 8.72 22.64
CA THR A 173 -3.92 9.52 23.85
C THR A 173 -3.03 10.73 23.55
N ALA A 174 -1.95 10.54 22.80
CA ALA A 174 -1.10 11.65 22.35
C ALA A 174 -1.89 12.68 21.52
N THR A 175 -2.74 12.21 20.62
CA THR A 175 -3.67 13.05 19.84
C THR A 175 -4.60 13.84 20.76
N GLY A 176 -5.21 13.19 21.75
CA GLY A 176 -6.10 13.85 22.72
C GLY A 176 -5.40 14.96 23.49
N VAL A 177 -4.18 14.71 23.98
CA VAL A 177 -3.36 15.72 24.69
C VAL A 177 -3.01 16.88 23.75
N ALA A 178 -2.61 16.61 22.51
CA ALA A 178 -2.27 17.64 21.54
C ALA A 178 -3.48 18.52 21.19
N LEU A 179 -4.66 17.94 20.98
CA LEU A 179 -5.89 18.67 20.71
C LEU A 179 -6.30 19.55 21.89
N ALA A 180 -6.19 19.04 23.13
CA ALA A 180 -6.45 19.83 24.33
C ALA A 180 -5.49 21.03 24.45
N ALA A 181 -4.20 20.82 24.17
CA ALA A 181 -3.20 21.89 24.15
C ALA A 181 -3.49 22.94 23.06
N ILE A 182 -3.89 22.51 21.87
CA ILE A 182 -4.30 23.41 20.77
C ILE A 182 -5.52 24.24 21.18
N ALA A 183 -6.55 23.61 21.76
CA ALA A 183 -7.75 24.31 22.21
C ALA A 183 -7.42 25.36 23.28
N TYR A 184 -6.56 25.01 24.25
CA TYR A 184 -6.07 25.93 25.26
C TYR A 184 -5.29 27.11 24.64
N ALA A 185 -4.34 26.84 23.75
CA ALA A 185 -3.55 27.87 23.07
C ALA A 185 -4.43 28.78 22.20
N TRP A 186 -5.46 28.23 21.57
CA TRP A 186 -6.45 28.99 20.80
C TRP A 186 -7.21 29.96 21.70
N HIS A 187 -7.75 29.47 22.82
CA HIS A 187 -8.46 30.31 23.80
C HIS A 187 -7.54 31.42 24.33
N GLN A 188 -6.32 31.09 24.72
CA GLN A 188 -5.36 32.04 25.27
C GLN A 188 -4.98 33.13 24.25
N THR A 189 -4.80 32.75 22.98
CA THR A 189 -4.53 33.70 21.90
C THR A 189 -5.69 34.67 21.73
N ALA A 190 -6.93 34.17 21.72
CA ALA A 190 -8.14 35.00 21.57
C ALA A 190 -8.32 35.98 22.74
N GLN A 191 -8.05 35.56 23.97
CA GLN A 191 -8.11 36.44 25.14
C GLN A 191 -7.08 37.57 25.06
N ARG A 192 -5.82 37.23 24.75
CA ARG A 192 -4.75 38.22 24.63
C ARG A 192 -4.95 39.19 23.47
N GLU A 193 -5.50 38.70 22.36
CA GLU A 193 -5.91 39.55 21.24
C GLU A 193 -6.95 40.58 21.68
N LYS A 194 -7.99 40.14 22.39
CA LYS A 194 -9.04 41.03 22.91
C LYS A 194 -8.47 42.09 23.86
N VAL A 195 -7.55 41.72 24.76
CA VAL A 195 -6.87 42.67 25.66
C VAL A 195 -6.05 43.69 24.87
N TYR A 196 -5.26 43.23 23.88
CA TYR A 196 -4.47 44.12 23.02
C TYR A 196 -5.35 45.12 22.25
N LEU A 197 -6.44 44.64 21.63
CA LEU A 197 -7.34 45.47 20.83
C LEU A 197 -8.20 46.44 21.65
N SER A 198 -8.39 46.17 22.95
CA SER A 198 -9.18 47.03 23.84
C SER A 198 -8.35 48.01 24.67
N ALA A 199 -7.02 48.00 24.51
CA ALA A 199 -6.11 48.86 25.25
C ALA A 199 -6.30 50.35 24.89
N ARG A 200 -6.34 51.20 25.91
CA ARG A 200 -6.51 52.67 25.77
C ARG A 200 -5.16 53.38 25.57
N PRO A 201 -5.15 54.61 25.02
CA PRO A 201 -3.95 55.44 24.99
C PRO A 201 -3.29 55.55 26.37
N GLY A 202 -1.97 55.37 26.43
CA GLY A 202 -1.19 55.29 27.67
C GLY A 202 -0.89 53.87 28.17
N ALA A 203 -1.49 52.84 27.55
CA ALA A 203 -1.11 51.45 27.81
C ALA A 203 0.28 51.10 27.22
N ASN A 204 0.95 50.10 27.79
CA ASN A 204 2.18 49.54 27.22
C ASN A 204 1.84 48.58 26.06
N PHE A 205 1.58 49.15 24.88
CA PHE A 205 1.21 48.39 23.68
C PHE A 205 2.25 47.37 23.26
N GLN A 206 3.54 47.65 23.47
CA GLN A 206 4.61 46.71 23.13
C GLN A 206 4.48 45.41 23.94
N SER A 207 4.30 45.52 25.26
CA SER A 207 4.12 44.33 26.10
C SER A 207 2.86 43.55 25.74
N LEU A 208 1.73 44.24 25.49
CA LEU A 208 0.48 43.58 25.08
C LEU A 208 0.63 42.85 23.74
N TYR A 209 1.32 43.48 22.78
CA TYR A 209 1.64 42.87 21.50
C TYR A 209 2.52 41.63 21.67
N ASP A 210 3.59 41.72 22.46
CA ASP A 210 4.53 40.61 22.69
C ASP A 210 3.82 39.41 23.35
N GLN A 211 2.93 39.66 24.30
CA GLN A 211 2.11 38.63 24.93
C GLN A 211 1.18 37.94 23.93
N TYR A 212 0.49 38.71 23.08
CA TYR A 212 -0.37 38.20 22.01
C TYR A 212 0.44 37.40 20.99
N ASN A 213 1.52 37.97 20.47
CA ASN A 213 2.39 37.37 19.46
C ASN A 213 3.03 36.06 19.96
N SER A 214 3.44 36.00 21.22
CA SER A 214 3.94 34.77 21.84
C SER A 214 2.88 33.66 21.86
N ALA A 215 1.65 33.97 22.31
CA ALA A 215 0.55 33.00 22.31
C ALA A 215 0.19 32.53 20.89
N TYR A 216 0.17 33.46 19.93
CA TYR A 216 -0.05 33.17 18.52
C TYR A 216 1.01 32.22 17.94
N ARG A 217 2.30 32.45 18.23
CA ARG A 217 3.40 31.56 17.83
C ARG A 217 3.25 30.17 18.42
N ILE A 218 2.95 30.06 19.72
CA ILE A 218 2.74 28.77 20.39
C ILE A 218 1.59 28.00 19.72
N ARG A 219 0.45 28.66 19.48
CA ARG A 219 -0.69 28.05 18.77
C ARG A 219 -0.28 27.49 17.41
N ASN A 220 0.45 28.27 16.62
CA ASN A 220 0.87 27.83 15.29
C ASN A 220 1.91 26.69 15.34
N ILE A 221 2.85 26.71 16.29
CA ILE A 221 3.79 25.61 16.52
C ILE A 221 3.04 24.31 16.86
N LEU A 222 2.04 24.38 17.74
CA LEU A 222 1.21 23.23 18.09
C LEU A 222 0.42 22.68 16.88
N LEU A 223 -0.15 23.56 16.06
CA LEU A 223 -0.86 23.16 14.84
C LEU A 223 0.07 22.47 13.83
N ILE A 224 1.27 23.03 13.61
CA ILE A 224 2.27 22.44 12.71
C ILE A 224 2.73 21.08 13.25
N GLY A 225 3.05 21.01 14.56
CA GLY A 225 3.45 19.77 15.22
C GLY A 225 2.38 18.69 15.12
N TYR A 226 1.10 19.07 15.29
CA TYR A 226 -0.03 18.16 15.11
C TYR A 226 -0.16 17.66 13.66
N GLY A 227 0.05 18.53 12.67
CA GLY A 227 0.08 18.13 11.26
C GLY A 227 1.19 17.11 10.97
N LEU A 228 2.40 17.34 11.47
CA LEU A 228 3.51 16.39 11.34
C LEU A 228 3.24 15.07 12.06
N TRP A 229 2.62 15.12 13.23
CA TRP A 229 2.18 13.93 13.97
C TRP A 229 1.17 13.09 13.18
N ASN A 230 0.21 13.72 12.50
CA ASN A 230 -0.75 13.04 11.64
C ASN A 230 -0.05 12.33 10.46
N LEU A 231 0.89 13.01 9.80
CA LEU A 231 1.67 12.41 8.70
C LEU A 231 2.50 11.21 9.17
N PHE A 232 3.14 11.33 10.33
CA PHE A 232 3.87 10.23 10.95
C PHE A 232 2.96 9.02 11.23
N ASN A 233 1.77 9.27 11.78
CA ASN A 233 0.79 8.21 12.07
C ASN A 233 0.34 7.47 10.81
N LEU A 234 0.04 8.20 9.73
CA LEU A 234 -0.32 7.62 8.44
C LEU A 234 0.82 6.78 7.85
N TYR A 235 2.06 7.28 7.93
CA TYR A 235 3.25 6.55 7.48
C TYR A 235 3.44 5.24 8.26
N ASP A 236 3.33 5.27 9.59
CA ASP A 236 3.46 4.08 10.44
C ASP A 236 2.35 3.06 10.19
N LEU A 237 1.11 3.51 10.01
CA LEU A 237 -0.02 2.63 9.68
C LEU A 237 0.20 1.92 8.33
N ASN A 238 0.65 2.65 7.32
CA ASN A 238 0.93 2.10 6.00
C ASN A 238 2.07 1.07 6.03
N ARG A 239 3.08 1.28 6.89
CA ARG A 239 4.19 0.34 7.04
C ARG A 239 3.79 -0.94 7.78
N THR A 240 2.99 -0.85 8.83
CA THR A 240 2.82 -1.98 9.76
C THR A 240 1.94 -3.11 9.19
N GLN A 241 1.00 -2.81 8.29
CA GLN A 241 0.17 -3.87 7.66
C GLN A 241 0.85 -4.64 6.53
N SER A 242 2.08 -4.27 6.15
CA SER A 242 2.80 -4.95 5.07
C SER A 242 3.23 -6.40 5.37
N VAL A 243 2.98 -6.91 6.58
CA VAL A 243 3.41 -8.27 6.99
C VAL A 243 2.30 -8.96 7.79
N GLN A 244 1.24 -9.40 7.12
CA GLN A 244 0.39 -10.45 7.67
C GLN A 244 0.71 -11.76 6.96
N LEU A 245 1.39 -12.66 7.68
CA LEU A 245 1.65 -14.02 7.21
C LEU A 245 0.34 -14.80 7.30
N ASN A 246 -0.45 -14.79 6.22
CA ASN A 246 -1.47 -15.81 6.05
C ASN A 246 -0.76 -17.12 5.73
N VAL A 247 -0.44 -17.89 6.78
CA VAL A 247 -0.15 -19.31 6.62
C VAL A 247 -1.49 -19.96 6.30
N THR A 248 -1.83 -20.03 5.00
CA THR A 248 -2.93 -20.89 4.56
C THR A 248 -2.51 -22.32 4.85
N ALA A 249 -2.97 -22.84 5.98
CA ALA A 249 -2.96 -24.26 6.25
C ALA A 249 -3.93 -24.91 5.25
N ASP A 250 -3.43 -25.22 4.06
CA ASP A 250 -4.15 -26.03 3.06
C ASP A 250 -4.35 -27.49 3.54
N SER A 251 -4.14 -27.76 4.84
CA SER A 251 -4.22 -29.07 5.49
C SER A 251 -5.48 -29.29 6.32
N GLU A 252 -6.41 -28.31 6.44
CA GLU A 252 -7.59 -28.46 7.30
C GLU A 252 -8.56 -29.56 6.82
N LYS A 253 -8.45 -29.99 5.56
CA LYS A 253 -9.19 -31.17 5.04
C LYS A 253 -8.53 -32.52 5.32
N SER A 254 -7.31 -32.58 5.84
CA SER A 254 -6.62 -33.86 6.14
C SER A 254 -6.78 -34.35 7.59
N LEU A 255 -7.21 -33.49 8.52
CA LEU A 255 -7.28 -33.83 9.96
C LEU A 255 -8.68 -34.19 10.47
N VAL A 256 -9.74 -34.07 9.66
CA VAL A 256 -11.11 -34.47 10.06
C VAL A 256 -11.32 -36.00 9.99
N GLY A 257 -10.35 -36.77 9.48
CA GLY A 257 -10.44 -38.23 9.35
C GLY A 257 -9.88 -39.05 10.53
N MET A 258 -9.15 -38.45 11.47
CA MET A 258 -8.46 -39.20 12.54
C MET A 258 -9.13 -38.98 13.90
N ARG A 259 -10.38 -39.41 14.03
CA ARG A 259 -10.95 -39.75 15.34
C ARG A 259 -10.33 -41.08 15.78
N ILE A 260 -9.21 -40.98 16.49
CA ILE A 260 -8.65 -42.11 17.25
C ILE A 260 -9.63 -42.39 18.39
N PHE A 261 -10.26 -43.57 18.32
CA PHE A 261 -10.92 -44.20 19.45
C PHE A 261 -9.86 -44.48 20.52
N TRP A 262 -10.07 -43.91 21.71
CA TRP A 262 -9.72 -44.52 22.99
C TRP A 262 -10.90 -44.32 23.92
#